data_AF-A0A536L5V3-F1
#
_entry.id   AF-A0A536L5V3-F1
#
_cell.length_a   1.000
_cell.length_b   1.000
_cell.length_c   1.000
_cell.angle_alpha   90.00
_cell.angle_beta   90.00
_cell.angle_gamma   90.00
#
_symmetry.space_group_name_H-M   'P 1'
#
loop_
_entity.id
_entity.type
_entity.pdbx_description
1 polymer ?
#
loop_
_entity_poly.entity_id
_entity_poly.type
_entity_poly.pdbx_seq_one_letter_code
_entity_poly.pdbx_strand_id
1 'polypeptide(L)'
;MKRVVVAAALAAGILLCSPTSAGAWATYCDWDPLVLIVTPGGHVVPVYDSVWTASPLSLGLPLESYTATRVYDPAGHPQTAVDMKIYTPTGLLLRYKVHDMVTSGLLGSGTVYAQADGWSGQSVHLRFTLSTP
;
A
#
# COMPACT_ATOMS: atom_id res chain seq x y z
N MET A 1 -8.60 30.42 -45.06
CA MET A 1 -7.19 30.08 -44.76
C MET A 1 -6.77 30.53 -43.36
N LYS A 2 -6.93 31.81 -42.97
CA LYS A 2 -6.52 32.31 -41.64
C LYS A 2 -7.08 31.54 -40.44
N ARG A 3 -8.35 31.12 -40.49
CA ARG A 3 -9.01 30.38 -39.39
C ARG A 3 -8.49 28.95 -39.21
N VAL A 4 -8.06 28.31 -40.31
CA VAL A 4 -7.54 26.93 -40.29
C VAL A 4 -6.15 26.88 -39.68
N VAL A 5 -5.33 27.89 -39.95
CA VAL A 5 -3.97 28.01 -39.36
C VAL A 5 -4.05 28.25 -37.85
N VAL A 6 -4.99 29.08 -37.38
CA VAL A 6 -5.20 29.32 -35.95
C VAL A 6 -5.70 28.07 -35.24
N ALA A 7 -6.64 27.33 -35.84
CA ALA A 7 -7.14 26.07 -35.29
C ALA A 7 -6.05 25.00 -35.21
N ALA A 8 -5.19 24.90 -36.23
CA ALA A 8 -4.07 23.97 -36.25
C ALA A 8 -3.00 24.32 -35.19
N ALA A 9 -2.71 25.61 -35.00
CA ALA A 9 -1.77 26.07 -33.97
C ALA A 9 -2.30 25.83 -32.55
N LEU A 10 -3.60 26.03 -32.32
CA LEU A 10 -4.26 25.71 -31.05
C LEU A 10 -4.26 24.20 -30.77
N ALA A 11 -4.61 23.37 -31.77
CA ALA A 11 -4.58 21.93 -31.62
C ALA A 11 -3.17 21.40 -31.36
N ALA A 12 -2.16 21.93 -32.06
CA ALA A 12 -0.76 21.59 -31.82
C ALA A 12 -0.29 22.05 -30.44
N GLY A 13 -0.69 23.25 -30.00
CA GLY A 13 -0.40 23.76 -28.66
C GLY A 13 -1.04 22.91 -27.56
N ILE A 14 -2.28 22.47 -27.75
CA ILE A 14 -2.96 21.55 -26.83
C ILE A 14 -2.24 20.21 -26.79
N LEU A 15 -1.86 19.63 -27.94
CA LEU A 15 -1.15 18.36 -28.00
C LEU A 15 0.27 18.42 -27.40
N LEU A 16 0.98 19.54 -27.55
CA LEU A 16 2.31 19.77 -26.97
C LEU A 16 2.26 20.08 -25.46
N CYS A 17 1.20 20.74 -24.99
CA CYS A 17 0.96 20.99 -23.57
C CYS A 17 0.13 19.90 -22.88
N SER A 18 -0.31 18.88 -23.62
CA SER A 18 -0.97 17.72 -23.04
C SER A 18 0.09 16.92 -22.30
N PRO A 19 0.03 16.76 -20.97
CA PRO A 19 0.88 15.80 -20.31
C PRO A 19 0.46 14.40 -20.81
N THR A 20 1.17 13.86 -21.80
CA THR A 20 0.92 12.51 -22.37
C THR A 20 1.19 11.39 -21.39
N SER A 21 1.51 11.72 -20.15
CA SER A 21 1.51 10.82 -19.00
C SER A 21 1.57 11.66 -17.74
N ALA A 22 0.45 12.30 -17.38
CA ALA A 22 0.19 12.44 -15.95
C ALA A 22 0.09 11.01 -15.41
N GLY A 23 1.22 10.48 -14.96
CA GLY A 23 1.29 9.18 -14.33
C GLY A 23 0.58 9.25 -12.99
N ALA A 24 -0.74 9.33 -13.00
CA ALA A 24 -1.61 9.16 -11.83
C ALA A 24 -1.64 7.69 -11.37
N TRP A 25 -0.52 6.98 -11.52
CA TRP A 25 -0.33 5.60 -11.08
C TRP A 25 0.69 5.50 -9.91
N ALA A 26 1.15 6.64 -9.41
CA ALA A 26 1.85 6.87 -8.15
C ALA A 26 1.19 8.14 -7.57
N THR A 27 0.83 8.33 -6.30
CA THR A 27 1.34 7.81 -5.03
C THR A 27 0.51 8.56 -3.97
N TYR A 28 -0.67 8.05 -3.59
CA TYR A 28 -1.28 8.48 -2.33
C TYR A 28 -1.21 7.27 -1.42
N CYS A 29 -0.35 7.39 -0.41
CA CYS A 29 -0.46 6.56 0.75
C CYS A 29 -1.64 7.13 1.52
N ASP A 30 -2.80 6.49 1.39
CA ASP A 30 -4.02 6.96 2.04
C ASP A 30 -3.98 6.67 3.54
N TRP A 31 -3.14 5.71 3.95
CA TRP A 31 -3.08 5.20 5.30
C TRP A 31 -1.70 4.61 5.59
N ASP A 32 -1.09 5.01 6.70
CA ASP A 32 0.23 4.54 7.14
C ASP A 32 0.41 4.53 8.67
N PRO A 33 -0.45 3.87 9.45
CA PRO A 33 -0.29 3.81 10.89
C PRO A 33 0.93 3.00 11.32
N LEU A 34 1.46 3.39 12.48
CA LEU A 34 2.39 2.58 13.24
C LEU A 34 1.63 1.43 13.91
N VAL A 35 2.02 0.19 13.59
CA VAL A 35 1.51 -1.04 14.21
C VAL A 35 2.60 -1.62 15.13
N LEU A 36 2.22 -1.92 16.37
CA LEU A 36 3.11 -2.53 17.34
C LEU A 36 2.87 -4.04 17.40
N ILE A 37 3.79 -4.81 16.82
CA ILE A 37 3.73 -6.26 16.86
C ILE A 37 4.33 -6.75 18.17
N VAL A 38 3.53 -7.48 18.96
CA VAL A 38 4.02 -8.19 20.14
C VAL A 38 4.40 -9.60 19.72
N THR A 39 5.70 -9.92 19.83
CA THR A 39 6.21 -11.25 19.50
C THR A 39 5.85 -12.27 20.59
N PRO A 40 5.87 -13.58 20.29
CA PRO A 40 5.70 -14.63 21.29
C PRO A 40 6.73 -14.58 22.43
N GLY A 41 7.93 -14.04 22.18
CA GLY A 41 8.94 -13.77 23.19
C GLY A 41 8.67 -12.54 24.05
N GLY A 42 7.62 -11.76 23.78
CA GLY A 42 7.25 -10.55 24.52
C GLY A 42 7.98 -9.29 24.06
N HIS A 43 8.68 -9.32 22.92
CA HIS A 43 9.28 -8.12 22.34
C HIS A 43 8.23 -7.31 21.58
N VAL A 44 8.39 -5.99 21.56
CA VAL A 44 7.57 -5.09 20.75
C VAL A 44 8.37 -4.65 19.54
N VAL A 45 7.87 -4.97 18.34
CA VAL A 45 8.48 -4.58 17.08
C VAL A 45 7.56 -3.59 16.35
N PRO A 46 7.98 -2.33 16.16
CA PRO A 46 7.21 -1.37 15.38
C PRO A 46 7.32 -1.66 13.89
N VAL A 47 6.18 -1.64 13.20
CA VAL A 47 6.09 -1.70 11.73
C VAL A 47 5.09 -0.66 11.25
N TYR A 48 5.17 -0.28 9.98
CA TYR A 48 4.21 0.58 9.31
C TYR A 48 3.38 -0.26 8.34
N ASP A 49 2.07 -0.10 8.42
CA ASP A 49 1.11 -0.68 7.49
C ASP A 49 0.67 0.41 6.51
N SER A 50 1.15 0.33 5.27
CA SER A 50 0.85 1.30 4.23
C SER A 50 -0.19 0.76 3.25
N VAL A 51 -1.31 1.46 3.08
CA VAL A 51 -2.30 1.19 2.02
C VAL A 51 -2.21 2.26 0.95
N TRP A 52 -1.97 1.82 -0.28
CA TRP A 52 -1.84 2.67 -1.45
C TRP A 52 -2.99 2.45 -2.41
N THR A 53 -3.68 3.52 -2.80
CA THR A 53 -4.68 3.46 -3.86
C THR A 53 -4.77 4.79 -4.61
N ALA A 54 -5.19 4.72 -5.87
CA ALA A 54 -5.51 5.89 -6.69
C ALA A 54 -7.02 6.19 -6.70
N SER A 55 -7.82 5.43 -5.94
CA SER A 55 -9.27 5.56 -5.98
C SER A 55 -9.77 6.74 -5.14
N PRO A 56 -10.48 7.71 -5.73
CA PRO A 56 -11.11 8.80 -4.96
C PRO A 56 -12.30 8.30 -4.11
N LEU A 57 -12.63 7.00 -4.19
CA LEU A 57 -13.69 6.36 -3.42
C LEU A 57 -13.16 5.76 -2.10
N SER A 58 -11.87 5.90 -1.82
CA SER A 58 -11.21 5.55 -0.56
C SER A 58 -11.61 6.53 0.54
N LEU A 59 -12.82 6.35 1.09
CA LEU A 59 -13.41 7.22 2.12
C LEU A 59 -13.38 6.60 3.52
N GLY A 60 -13.15 5.28 3.60
CA GLY A 60 -13.07 4.54 4.85
C GLY A 60 -11.62 4.40 5.32
N LEU A 61 -11.43 4.27 6.63
CA LEU A 61 -10.13 3.95 7.20
C LEU A 61 -9.87 2.44 7.06
N PRO A 62 -8.71 2.02 6.52
CA PRO A 62 -8.28 0.63 6.59
C PRO A 62 -8.20 0.16 8.05
N LEU A 63 -8.47 -1.13 8.26
CA LEU A 63 -8.43 -1.77 9.56
C LEU A 63 -7.44 -2.93 9.54
N GLU A 64 -6.46 -2.87 10.42
CA GLU A 64 -5.43 -3.88 10.58
C GLU A 64 -5.71 -4.85 11.73
N SER A 65 -5.24 -6.08 11.56
CA SER A 65 -5.14 -7.09 12.61
C SER A 65 -3.98 -8.00 12.28
N TYR A 66 -3.39 -8.66 13.29
CA TYR A 66 -2.32 -9.61 13.03
C TYR A 66 -2.36 -10.80 13.96
N THR A 67 -1.71 -11.88 13.53
CA THR A 67 -1.29 -12.98 14.39
C THR A 67 0.21 -13.11 14.35
N ALA A 68 0.83 -13.35 15.50
CA ALA A 68 2.27 -13.56 15.63
C ALA A 68 2.50 -14.94 16.26
N THR A 69 3.31 -15.76 15.60
CA THR A 69 3.64 -17.12 16.07
C THR A 69 5.14 -17.35 16.01
N ARG A 70 5.64 -18.22 16.89
CA ARG A 70 7.07 -18.54 16.91
C ARG A 70 7.36 -19.54 15.80
N VAL A 71 8.39 -19.26 15.02
CA VAL A 71 8.98 -20.16 14.02
C VAL A 71 10.48 -20.25 14.23
N TYR A 72 11.15 -21.09 13.47
CA TYR A 72 12.61 -21.22 13.50
C TYR A 72 13.16 -21.10 12.09
N ASP A 73 14.29 -20.42 11.95
CA ASP A 73 15.03 -20.36 10.70
C ASP A 73 15.69 -21.72 10.37
N PRO A 74 16.26 -21.92 9.17
CA PRO A 74 16.94 -23.16 8.83
C PRO A 74 18.15 -23.52 9.72
N ALA A 75 18.70 -22.56 10.46
CA ALA A 75 19.79 -22.76 11.40
C ALA A 75 19.29 -23.04 12.84
N GLY A 76 17.98 -23.04 13.06
CA GLY A 76 17.35 -23.29 14.36
C GLY A 76 17.25 -22.08 15.27
N HIS A 77 17.52 -20.86 14.78
CA HIS A 77 17.31 -19.64 15.55
C HIS A 77 15.83 -19.29 15.60
N PRO A 78 15.29 -18.91 16.78
CA PRO A 78 13.88 -18.56 16.89
C PRO A 78 13.61 -17.22 16.17
N GLN A 79 12.48 -17.18 15.46
CA GLN A 79 11.95 -16.02 14.75
C GLN A 79 10.45 -15.88 15.02
N THR A 80 9.87 -14.75 14.63
CA THR A 80 8.42 -14.54 14.69
C THR A 80 7.84 -14.53 13.27
N ALA A 81 6.92 -15.44 12.97
CA ALA A 81 6.09 -15.37 11.78
C ALA A 81 4.86 -14.52 12.08
N VAL A 82 4.57 -13.58 11.18
CA VAL A 82 3.44 -12.67 11.28
C VAL A 82 2.54 -12.87 10.06
N ASP A 83 1.23 -13.04 10.30
CA ASP A 83 0.18 -12.90 9.29
C ASP A 83 -0.59 -11.63 9.64
N MET A 84 -0.29 -10.55 8.91
CA MET A 84 -0.99 -9.28 9.03
C MET A 84 -2.12 -9.24 8.02
N LYS A 85 -3.29 -8.84 8.48
CA LYS A 85 -4.52 -8.77 7.71
C LYS A 85 -5.01 -7.32 7.69
N ILE A 86 -5.12 -6.77 6.50
CA ILE A 86 -5.58 -5.40 6.28
C ILE A 86 -6.91 -5.47 5.54
N TYR A 87 -7.91 -4.79 6.09
CA TYR A 87 -9.22 -4.65 5.46
C TYR A 87 -9.44 -3.19 5.10
N THR A 88 -9.45 -2.91 3.81
CA THR A 88 -9.79 -1.57 3.28
C THR A 88 -11.26 -1.56 2.89
N PRO A 89 -12.13 -0.72 3.49
CA PRO A 89 -13.56 -0.67 3.15
C PRO A 89 -13.82 -0.33 1.68
N THR A 90 -14.91 -0.85 1.11
CA THR A 90 -15.35 -0.41 -0.22
C THR A 90 -15.76 1.07 -0.20
N GLY A 91 -15.73 1.71 -1.37
CA GLY A 91 -16.28 3.06 -1.55
C GLY A 91 -17.81 3.04 -1.55
N LEU A 92 -18.45 4.00 -2.24
CA LEU A 92 -19.90 4.07 -2.53
C LEU A 92 -20.40 2.82 -3.30
N LEU A 93 -20.39 1.66 -2.65
CA LEU A 93 -20.69 0.31 -3.16
C LEU A 93 -19.75 -0.23 -4.25
N LEU A 94 -18.68 0.49 -4.60
CA LEU A 94 -17.70 0.08 -5.61
C LEU A 94 -16.41 -0.40 -4.98
N ARG A 95 -15.90 -1.52 -5.49
CA ARG A 95 -14.57 -2.02 -5.15
C ARG A 95 -13.51 -1.31 -6.01
N TYR A 96 -12.36 -1.06 -5.41
CA TYR A 96 -11.19 -0.51 -6.07
C TYR A 96 -9.94 -1.31 -5.69
N LYS A 97 -8.88 -1.18 -6.50
CA LYS A 97 -7.60 -1.82 -6.23
C LYS A 97 -6.87 -1.12 -5.10
N VAL A 98 -6.22 -1.91 -4.27
CA VAL A 98 -5.32 -1.46 -3.21
C VAL A 98 -3.98 -2.18 -3.38
N HIS A 99 -2.91 -1.51 -2.97
CA HIS A 99 -1.60 -2.10 -2.81
C HIS A 99 -1.20 -1.91 -1.36
N ASP A 100 -1.08 -3.00 -0.63
CA ASP A 100 -0.83 -2.98 0.81
C ASP A 100 0.61 -3.42 1.07
N MET A 101 1.28 -2.75 2.00
CA MET A 101 2.70 -2.99 2.29
C MET A 101 3.01 -2.85 3.77
N VAL A 102 3.77 -3.80 4.33
CA VAL A 102 4.32 -3.71 5.69
C VAL A 102 5.80 -3.36 5.60
N THR A 103 6.20 -2.30 6.30
CA THR A 103 7.60 -1.83 6.29
C THR A 103 8.11 -1.47 7.67
N SER A 104 9.42 -1.30 7.80
CA SER A 104 10.05 -0.82 9.04
C SER A 104 10.04 0.71 9.19
N GLY A 105 9.58 1.45 8.17
CA GLY A 105 9.65 2.91 8.12
C GLY A 105 8.46 3.55 7.41
N LEU A 106 8.14 4.77 7.81
CA LEU A 106 6.99 5.53 7.30
C LEU A 106 6.97 5.62 5.76
N LEU A 107 5.78 5.59 5.17
CA LEU A 107 5.46 5.71 3.74
C LEU A 107 6.20 4.69 2.89
N GLY A 108 6.33 3.46 3.39
CA GLY A 108 6.99 2.39 2.67
C GLY A 108 8.51 2.48 2.63
N SER A 109 9.12 3.24 3.55
CA SER A 109 10.57 3.37 3.65
C SER A 109 11.19 2.27 4.52
N GLY A 110 12.52 2.17 4.47
CA GLY A 110 13.25 1.14 5.22
C GLY A 110 13.11 -0.25 4.60
N THR A 111 12.99 -1.27 5.44
CA THR A 111 12.85 -2.66 5.00
C THR A 111 11.39 -2.95 4.67
N VAL A 112 11.13 -3.42 3.45
CA VAL A 112 9.82 -3.98 3.08
C VAL A 112 9.75 -5.42 3.57
N TYR A 113 8.86 -5.69 4.53
CA TYR A 113 8.65 -7.03 5.07
C TYR A 113 7.73 -7.88 4.18
N ALA A 114 6.63 -7.28 3.70
CA ALA A 114 5.69 -7.90 2.79
C ALA A 114 4.93 -6.84 2.01
N GLN A 115 4.47 -7.18 0.81
CA GLN A 115 3.58 -6.34 0.00
C GLN A 115 2.66 -7.23 -0.83
N ALA A 116 1.43 -6.77 -1.09
CA ALA A 116 0.47 -7.49 -1.92
C ALA A 116 -0.56 -6.55 -2.54
N ASP A 117 -0.99 -6.87 -3.75
CA ASP A 117 -2.13 -6.23 -4.39
C ASP A 117 -3.44 -6.91 -3.98
N GLY A 118 -4.48 -6.11 -3.82
CA GLY A 118 -5.79 -6.58 -3.41
C GLY A 118 -6.93 -5.70 -3.92
N TRP A 119 -8.10 -5.91 -3.32
CA TRP A 119 -9.31 -5.15 -3.59
C TRP A 119 -9.97 -4.71 -2.29
N SER A 120 -10.43 -3.46 -2.27
CA SER A 120 -11.27 -2.96 -1.18
C SER A 120 -12.50 -3.85 -0.97
N GLY A 121 -12.95 -3.99 0.27
CA GLY A 121 -14.02 -4.90 0.66
C GLY A 121 -13.56 -6.34 0.83
N GLN A 122 -12.27 -6.62 0.64
CA GLN A 122 -11.62 -7.89 0.93
C GLN A 122 -10.42 -7.63 1.82
N SER A 123 -10.03 -8.66 2.57
CA SER A 123 -8.83 -8.56 3.38
C SER A 123 -7.62 -9.05 2.61
N VAL A 124 -6.56 -8.25 2.65
CA VAL A 124 -5.25 -8.60 2.11
C VAL A 124 -4.41 -9.20 3.24
N HIS A 125 -3.74 -10.31 2.94
CA HIS A 125 -2.88 -11.00 3.89
C HIS A 125 -1.41 -10.77 3.53
N LEU A 126 -0.67 -10.18 4.45
CA LEU A 126 0.75 -9.88 4.35
C LEU A 126 1.50 -10.78 5.34
N ARG A 127 2.17 -11.80 4.81
CA ARG A 127 2.90 -12.80 5.59
C ARG A 127 4.38 -12.54 5.52
N PHE A 128 5.01 -12.38 6.68
CA PHE A 128 6.44 -12.10 6.79
C PHE A 128 7.02 -12.69 8.08
N THR A 129 8.35 -12.69 8.18
CA THR A 129 9.07 -13.07 9.39
C THR A 129 9.87 -11.91 9.94
N LEU A 130 9.94 -11.85 11.26
CA LEU A 130 10.78 -10.94 12.02
C LEU A 130 11.90 -11.75 12.67
N SER A 131 13.12 -11.24 12.63
CA SER A 131 14.29 -11.86 13.28
C SER A 131 14.20 -11.83 14.82
N THR A 132 13.20 -11.15 15.38
CA THR A 132 12.97 -11.06 16.82
C THR A 132 11.95 -12.14 17.25
N PRO A 133 12.29 -13.01 18.22
CA PRO A 133 11.47 -14.17 18.62
C PRO A 133 10.37 -13.89 19.66
#